data_AF-A0A3S1C105-F1
#
_entry.id   AF-A0A3S1C105-F1
#
_cell.length_a   1.000
_cell.length_b   1.000
_cell.length_c   1.000
_cell.angle_alpha   90.00
_cell.angle_beta   90.00
_cell.angle_gamma   90.00
#
_symmetry.space_group_name_H-M   'P 1'
#
loop_
_entity.id
_entity.type
_entity.pdbx_description
1 polymer ?
#
loop_
_entity_poly.entity_id
_entity_poly.type
_entity_poly.pdbx_seq_one_letter_code
_entity_poly.pdbx_strand_id
1 'polypeptide(L)'
;MCPICVNTELCPVGVNNHLCPIGVNIELCPIGVNTELCPIGVNIELCLTGVNTGLCHIGVNIELCPTGVNTDLCPIGVNTELCLIGVNTELCLIGVNTELCLIGVNTGLCPIGVNTELCPIGVNTELCPIGVNTELCPIGVNTELCAIGVNTELRPIGVKTELCPIGVNTELCPIGVNTEHRPDFHALSLRVYFCVRLKDFRQQSICT
;
A
#
# COMPACT_ATOMS: atom_id res chain seq x y z
N MET A 1 -2.74 -2.87 36.17
CA MET A 1 -3.76 -2.02 35.54
C MET A 1 -3.06 -1.35 34.37
N CYS A 2 -3.19 -1.88 33.16
CA CYS A 2 -2.66 -1.18 31.98
C CYS A 2 -3.44 0.13 31.88
N PRO A 3 -2.77 1.30 31.85
CA PRO A 3 -3.47 2.55 31.72
C PRO A 3 -4.08 2.56 30.31
N ILE A 4 -5.41 2.58 30.25
CA ILE A 4 -6.12 2.96 29.05
C ILE A 4 -5.89 4.47 28.94
N CYS A 5 -5.25 4.94 27.88
CA CYS A 5 -5.01 6.37 27.67
C CYS A 5 -5.73 6.86 26.41
N VAL A 6 -6.18 8.11 26.47
CA VAL A 6 -6.57 8.86 25.28
C VAL A 6 -5.66 10.07 25.25
N ASN A 7 -4.73 10.08 24.30
CA ASN A 7 -3.78 11.18 24.13
C ASN A 7 -4.21 12.03 22.95
N THR A 8 -4.17 13.34 23.13
CA THR A 8 -4.42 14.28 22.06
C THR A 8 -3.39 15.38 22.15
N GLU A 9 -2.54 15.49 21.13
CA GLU A 9 -1.43 16.42 21.10
C GLU A 9 -1.50 17.37 19.91
N LEU A 10 -1.01 18.60 20.15
CA LEU A 10 -1.05 19.71 19.21
C LEU A 10 0.31 20.39 19.24
N CYS A 11 1.13 20.12 18.22
CA CYS A 11 2.48 20.63 18.11
C CYS A 11 2.64 21.36 16.78
N PRO A 12 2.77 22.70 16.73
CA PRO A 12 2.87 23.43 15.45
C PRO A 12 4.05 22.97 14.60
N VAL A 13 5.19 22.71 15.24
CA VAL A 13 6.40 22.13 14.66
C VAL A 13 7.10 21.32 15.75
N GLY A 14 7.48 20.05 15.49
CA GLY A 14 8.06 19.25 16.56
C GLY A 14 8.56 17.86 16.18
N VAL A 15 9.19 17.21 17.16
CA VAL A 15 9.43 15.77 17.16
C VAL A 15 8.61 15.22 18.32
N ASN A 16 7.63 14.38 18.02
CA ASN A 16 6.66 13.91 19.00
C ASN A 16 6.75 12.39 19.13
N ASN A 17 6.88 11.92 20.37
CA ASN A 17 6.97 10.51 20.68
C ASN A 17 5.92 10.16 21.73
N HIS A 18 4.91 9.40 21.33
CA HIS A 18 3.82 8.98 22.21
C HIS A 18 3.87 7.50 22.52
N LEU A 19 3.61 7.18 23.79
CA LEU A 19 3.49 5.80 24.25
C LEU A 19 2.17 5.63 24.98
N CYS A 20 1.29 4.84 24.38
CA CYS A 20 0.01 4.45 24.96
C CYS A 20 -0.10 2.93 24.94
N PRO A 21 0.06 2.21 26.05
CA PRO A 21 0.01 0.74 26.03
C PRO A 21 -1.30 0.19 25.47
N ILE A 22 -2.42 0.84 25.81
CA ILE A 22 -3.75 0.54 25.30
C ILE A 22 -4.52 1.85 25.15
N GLY A 23 -5.07 2.15 23.97
CA GLY A 23 -5.98 3.29 23.85
C GLY A 23 -5.98 4.01 22.51
N VAL A 24 -6.15 5.32 22.53
CA VAL A 24 -6.24 6.15 21.32
C VAL A 24 -5.21 7.27 21.39
N ASN A 25 -4.37 7.39 20.37
CA ASN A 25 -3.50 8.53 20.17
C ASN A 25 -4.03 9.34 18.99
N ILE A 26 -4.11 10.66 19.19
CA ILE A 26 -4.47 11.60 18.14
C ILE A 26 -3.43 12.70 18.15
N GLU A 27 -2.68 12.82 17.07
CA GLU A 27 -1.65 13.83 16.96
C GLU A 27 -1.92 14.77 15.80
N LEU A 28 -1.82 16.08 16.09
CA LEU A 28 -1.88 17.13 15.08
C LEU A 28 -0.57 17.91 15.10
N CYS A 29 0.29 17.60 14.14
CA CYS A 29 1.56 18.29 13.96
C CYS A 29 1.73 18.76 12.51
N PRO A 30 1.48 20.03 12.17
CA PRO A 30 1.60 20.52 10.79
C PRO A 30 2.96 20.22 10.15
N ILE A 31 4.06 20.31 10.91
CA ILE A 31 5.39 19.99 10.41
C ILE A 31 6.16 19.20 11.48
N GLY A 32 6.47 17.93 11.26
CA GLY A 32 7.13 17.19 12.33
C GLY A 32 7.67 15.82 11.97
N VAL A 33 8.28 15.21 12.98
CA VAL A 33 8.63 13.79 12.99
C VAL A 33 7.89 13.15 14.15
N ASN A 34 6.95 12.27 13.85
CA ASN A 34 6.02 11.74 14.84
C ASN A 34 6.21 10.23 14.92
N THR A 35 6.23 9.73 16.15
CA THR A 35 6.36 8.30 16.41
C THR A 35 5.37 7.92 17.49
N GLU A 36 4.36 7.17 17.10
CA GLU A 36 3.31 6.69 18.00
C GLU A 36 3.49 5.20 18.27
N LEU A 37 3.61 4.84 19.54
CA LEU A 37 3.66 3.45 19.98
C LEU A 37 2.40 3.13 20.78
N CYS A 38 1.50 2.36 20.14
CA CYS A 38 0.27 1.88 20.73
C CYS A 38 0.09 0.37 20.48
N PRO A 39 0.59 -0.50 21.39
CA PRO A 39 0.48 -1.95 21.21
C PRO A 39 -0.94 -2.44 20.93
N ILE A 40 -1.95 -1.84 21.58
CA ILE A 40 -3.35 -2.13 21.30
C ILE A 40 -4.15 -0.84 21.22
N GLY A 41 -4.59 -0.44 20.03
CA GLY A 41 -5.34 0.80 19.95
C GLY A 41 -5.53 1.41 18.57
N VAL A 42 -5.79 2.71 18.58
CA VAL A 42 -5.98 3.52 17.39
C VAL A 42 -4.99 4.67 17.43
N ASN A 43 -4.22 4.83 16.36
CA ASN A 43 -3.32 5.94 16.13
C ASN A 43 -3.89 6.78 14.98
N ILE A 44 -4.05 8.08 15.20
CA ILE A 44 -4.57 9.01 14.20
C ILE A 44 -3.61 10.17 14.12
N GLU A 45 -2.93 10.28 12.98
CA GLU A 45 -1.95 11.32 12.77
C GLU A 45 -2.34 12.27 11.65
N LEU A 46 -2.27 13.57 11.92
CA LEU A 46 -2.43 14.61 10.93
C LEU A 46 -1.16 15.47 10.89
N CYS A 47 -0.40 15.30 9.82
CA CYS A 47 0.75 16.11 9.49
C CYS A 47 0.53 16.83 8.14
N LEU A 48 1.04 18.05 7.93
CA LEU A 48 1.07 18.63 6.56
C LEU A 48 2.35 18.20 5.84
N THR A 49 3.47 18.25 6.57
CA THR A 49 4.78 17.86 6.07
C THR A 49 5.59 17.15 7.14
N GLY A 50 5.87 15.85 6.98
CA GLY A 50 6.54 15.13 8.07
C GLY A 50 7.02 13.73 7.77
N VAL A 51 7.58 13.12 8.82
CA VAL A 51 7.94 11.71 8.86
C VAL A 51 7.17 11.08 10.00
N ASN A 52 6.33 10.12 9.67
CA ASN A 52 5.35 9.54 10.57
C ASN A 52 5.65 8.07 10.76
N THR A 53 5.50 7.59 11.98
CA THR A 53 5.75 6.19 12.29
C THR A 53 4.76 5.69 13.31
N GLY A 54 3.74 4.99 12.84
CA GLY A 54 2.77 4.27 13.65
C GLY A 54 3.23 2.84 13.97
N LEU A 55 3.35 2.54 15.27
CA LEU A 55 3.65 1.19 15.75
C LEU A 55 2.48 0.67 16.59
N CYS A 56 1.75 -0.31 16.06
CA CYS A 56 0.77 -1.09 16.81
C CYS A 56 1.08 -2.59 16.79
N HIS A 57 0.53 -3.33 17.75
CA HIS A 57 0.50 -4.80 17.71
C HIS A 57 -0.85 -5.29 17.18
N ILE A 58 -1.92 -4.69 17.71
CA ILE A 58 -3.29 -4.87 17.27
C ILE A 58 -3.94 -3.50 17.19
N GLY A 59 -4.35 -3.03 16.02
CA GLY A 59 -4.87 -1.68 15.97
C GLY A 59 -5.31 -1.15 14.63
N VAL A 60 -5.57 0.15 14.64
CA VAL A 60 -5.89 0.93 13.45
C VAL A 60 -4.94 2.12 13.41
N ASN A 61 -4.18 2.26 12.34
CA ASN A 61 -3.37 3.44 12.07
C ASN A 61 -4.03 4.23 10.94
N ILE A 62 -4.22 5.53 11.16
CA ILE A 62 -4.76 6.45 10.17
C ILE A 62 -3.80 7.62 10.08
N GLU A 63 -3.12 7.76 8.95
CA GLU A 63 -2.19 8.84 8.73
C GLU A 63 -2.66 9.73 7.57
N LEU A 64 -2.69 11.02 7.82
CA LEU A 64 -2.91 12.05 6.82
C LEU A 64 -1.67 12.92 6.76
N CYS A 65 -0.86 12.73 5.72
CA CYS A 65 0.33 13.53 5.48
C CYS A 65 0.41 13.92 4.00
N PRO A 66 -0.07 15.11 3.59
CA PRO A 66 0.01 15.57 2.21
C PRO A 66 1.42 15.49 1.62
N THR A 67 2.46 15.71 2.41
CA THR A 67 3.85 15.59 1.95
C THR A 67 4.72 14.90 2.98
N GLY A 68 5.11 13.64 2.78
CA GLY A 68 5.83 12.97 3.85
C GLY A 68 6.34 11.58 3.57
N VAL A 69 6.88 10.99 4.63
CA VAL A 69 7.25 9.58 4.68
C VAL A 69 6.49 8.95 5.83
N ASN A 70 5.70 7.93 5.52
CA ASN A 70 4.87 7.24 6.48
C ASN A 70 5.36 5.79 6.63
N THR A 71 5.37 5.31 7.86
CA THR A 71 5.81 3.95 8.18
C THR A 71 4.93 3.34 9.23
N ASP A 72 4.04 2.47 8.80
CA ASP A 72 3.12 1.76 9.68
C ASP A 72 3.53 0.30 9.89
N LEU A 73 3.66 -0.09 11.15
CA LEU A 73 3.84 -1.48 11.56
C LEU A 73 2.67 -1.89 12.44
N CYS A 74 1.80 -2.75 11.93
CA CYS A 74 0.72 -3.34 12.69
C CYS A 74 0.53 -4.83 12.36
N PRO A 75 1.10 -5.76 13.12
CA PRO A 75 0.93 -7.20 12.90
C PRO A 75 -0.52 -7.62 12.65
N ILE A 76 -1.48 -7.07 13.39
CA ILE A 76 -2.90 -7.30 13.15
C ILE A 76 -3.63 -5.96 13.11
N GLY A 77 -4.07 -5.50 11.96
CA GLY A 77 -4.67 -4.17 11.94
C GLY A 77 -5.25 -3.70 10.63
N VAL A 78 -5.63 -2.43 10.67
CA VAL A 78 -6.06 -1.67 9.51
C VAL A 78 -5.16 -0.44 9.42
N ASN A 79 -4.48 -0.28 8.31
CA ASN A 79 -3.69 0.91 8.02
C ASN A 79 -4.39 1.70 6.93
N THR A 80 -4.44 3.01 7.08
CA THR A 80 -4.99 3.91 6.08
C THR A 80 -4.13 5.13 5.99
N GLU A 81 -3.46 5.28 4.85
CA GLU A 81 -2.56 6.39 4.60
C GLU A 81 -3.07 7.26 3.45
N LEU A 82 -3.09 8.57 3.68
CA LEU A 82 -3.43 9.57 2.67
C LEU A 82 -2.30 10.58 2.50
N CYS A 83 -1.71 10.59 1.30
CA CYS A 83 -0.62 11.47 0.91
C CYS A 83 -0.88 12.14 -0.46
N LEU A 84 -0.36 13.34 -0.69
CA LEU A 84 -0.27 13.89 -2.05
C LEU A 84 1.07 13.53 -2.68
N ILE A 85 2.16 13.69 -1.94
CA ILE A 85 3.51 13.39 -2.40
C ILE A 85 4.28 12.70 -1.29
N GLY A 86 4.58 11.41 -1.43
CA GLY A 86 5.21 10.71 -0.32
C GLY A 86 5.75 9.33 -0.60
N VAL A 87 6.31 8.77 0.45
CA VAL A 87 6.77 7.39 0.52
C VAL A 87 6.04 6.71 1.67
N ASN A 88 5.29 5.67 1.34
CA ASN A 88 4.46 4.95 2.27
C ASN A 88 4.99 3.53 2.42
N THR A 89 5.05 3.05 3.66
CA THR A 89 5.58 1.73 3.97
C THR A 89 4.73 1.08 5.04
N GLU A 90 3.95 0.09 4.63
CA GLU A 90 3.01 -0.59 5.52
C GLU A 90 3.42 -2.06 5.71
N LEU A 91 3.51 -2.47 6.97
CA LEU A 91 3.80 -3.85 7.36
C LEU A 91 2.71 -4.39 8.29
N CYS A 92 1.89 -5.29 7.75
CA CYS A 92 0.88 -6.03 8.48
C CYS A 92 1.14 -7.53 8.37
N LEU A 93 0.83 -8.35 9.39
CA LEU A 93 0.79 -9.81 9.19
C LEU A 93 -0.59 -10.24 8.70
N ILE A 94 -1.62 -9.68 9.32
CA ILE A 94 -3.02 -9.90 9.01
C ILE A 94 -3.72 -8.54 9.01
N GLY A 95 -4.20 -8.06 7.87
CA GLY A 95 -4.78 -6.74 7.88
C GLY A 95 -5.43 -6.26 6.60
N VAL A 96 -5.89 -5.02 6.69
CA VAL A 96 -6.39 -4.25 5.55
C VAL A 96 -5.53 -3.00 5.44
N ASN A 97 -4.93 -2.82 4.29
CA ASN A 97 -4.04 -1.71 3.98
C ASN A 97 -4.70 -0.88 2.88
N THR A 98 -4.78 0.43 3.08
CA THR A 98 -5.37 1.34 2.10
C THR A 98 -4.52 2.57 1.97
N GLU A 99 -3.87 2.69 0.82
CA GLU A 99 -2.98 3.80 0.53
C GLU A 99 -3.54 4.63 -0.62
N LEU A 100 -3.61 5.94 -0.40
CA LEU A 100 -3.97 6.91 -1.42
C LEU A 100 -2.84 7.94 -1.50
N CYS A 101 -2.03 7.85 -2.55
CA CYS A 101 -0.91 8.76 -2.80
C CYS A 101 -1.05 9.39 -4.19
N LEU A 102 -0.99 10.71 -4.36
CA LEU A 102 -1.10 11.28 -5.72
C LEU A 102 0.17 11.05 -6.56
N ILE A 103 1.33 11.26 -5.95
CA ILE A 103 2.65 10.94 -6.51
C ILE A 103 3.49 10.26 -5.42
N GLY A 104 3.89 9.00 -5.60
CA GLY A 104 4.64 8.37 -4.52
C GLY A 104 5.26 7.02 -4.81
N VAL A 105 5.88 6.51 -3.74
CA VAL A 105 6.38 5.14 -3.65
C VAL A 105 5.66 4.46 -2.51
N ASN A 106 4.93 3.41 -2.82
CA ASN A 106 4.15 2.65 -1.87
C ASN A 106 4.74 1.25 -1.75
N THR A 107 4.84 0.75 -0.52
CA THR A 107 5.33 -0.61 -0.27
C THR A 107 4.52 -1.25 0.84
N GLY A 108 3.66 -2.19 0.45
CA GLY A 108 2.85 -2.97 1.36
C GLY A 108 3.38 -4.40 1.52
N LEU A 109 3.51 -4.87 2.76
CA LEU A 109 3.70 -6.28 3.06
C LEU A 109 2.59 -6.76 3.99
N CYS A 110 1.75 -7.66 3.46
CA CYS A 110 0.63 -8.24 4.19
C CYS A 110 0.46 -9.73 3.85
N PRO A 111 1.07 -10.67 4.60
CA PRO A 111 0.95 -12.11 4.41
C PRO A 111 -0.48 -12.59 4.17
N ILE A 112 -1.45 -12.06 4.93
CA ILE A 112 -2.85 -12.38 4.81
C ILE A 112 -3.68 -11.10 4.86
N GLY A 113 -4.26 -10.65 3.76
CA GLY A 113 -5.00 -9.39 3.82
C GLY A 113 -5.66 -8.88 2.56
N VAL A 114 -6.05 -7.62 2.65
CA VAL A 114 -6.57 -6.85 1.54
C VAL A 114 -5.73 -5.60 1.42
N ASN A 115 -5.14 -5.38 0.25
CA ASN A 115 -4.40 -4.17 -0.06
C ASN A 115 -5.17 -3.39 -1.13
N THR A 116 -5.24 -2.08 -0.96
CA THR A 116 -5.80 -1.18 -1.96
C THR A 116 -4.91 0.02 -2.09
N GLU A 117 -4.32 0.20 -3.27
CA GLU A 117 -3.44 1.30 -3.56
C GLU A 117 -3.97 2.14 -4.74
N LEU A 118 -4.13 3.44 -4.50
CA LEU A 118 -4.40 4.40 -5.56
C LEU A 118 -3.21 5.35 -5.68
N CYS A 119 -2.45 5.21 -6.77
CA CYS A 119 -1.30 6.06 -7.04
C CYS A 119 -1.30 6.56 -8.49
N PRO A 120 -1.87 7.73 -8.82
CA PRO A 120 -1.84 8.30 -10.18
C PRO A 120 -0.49 8.21 -10.88
N ILE A 121 0.59 8.54 -10.16
CA ILE A 121 1.97 8.52 -10.67
C ILE A 121 2.89 7.92 -9.60
N GLY A 122 3.42 6.71 -9.81
CA GLY A 122 4.27 6.14 -8.77
C GLY A 122 4.84 4.76 -8.99
N VAL A 123 5.44 4.25 -7.92
CA VAL A 123 5.96 2.89 -7.83
C VAL A 123 5.25 2.21 -6.67
N ASN A 124 4.59 1.09 -6.96
CA ASN A 124 3.94 0.28 -5.95
C ASN A 124 4.62 -1.08 -5.87
N THR A 125 4.79 -1.58 -4.65
CA THR A 125 5.32 -2.92 -4.40
C THR A 125 4.50 -3.58 -3.31
N GLU A 126 3.73 -4.58 -3.70
CA GLU A 126 2.89 -5.33 -2.78
C GLU A 126 3.35 -6.79 -2.66
N LEU A 127 3.53 -7.23 -1.41
CA LEU A 127 3.73 -8.64 -1.08
C LEU A 127 2.57 -9.15 -0.23
N CYS A 128 1.64 -9.86 -0.88
CA CYS A 128 0.48 -10.47 -0.23
C CYS A 128 0.33 -11.96 -0.57
N PRO A 129 1.05 -12.86 0.12
CA PRO A 129 0.94 -14.31 -0.08
C PRO A 129 -0.49 -14.84 -0.19
N ILE A 130 -1.42 -14.36 0.64
CA ILE A 130 -2.83 -14.76 0.58
C ILE A 130 -3.71 -13.52 0.70
N GLY A 131 -4.38 -13.09 -0.38
CA GLY A 131 -5.21 -11.91 -0.25
C GLY A 131 -5.87 -11.38 -1.50
N VAL A 132 -6.31 -10.13 -1.39
CA VAL A 132 -6.92 -9.36 -2.48
C VAL A 132 -6.14 -8.07 -2.63
N ASN A 133 -5.56 -7.86 -3.81
CA ASN A 133 -4.84 -6.65 -4.14
C ASN A 133 -5.62 -5.88 -5.20
N THR A 134 -5.78 -4.57 -4.97
CA THR A 134 -6.39 -3.66 -5.94
C THR A 134 -5.50 -2.46 -6.13
N GLU A 135 -4.90 -2.36 -7.30
CA GLU A 135 -4.03 -1.23 -7.62
C GLU A 135 -4.54 -0.43 -8.82
N LEU A 136 -4.55 0.89 -8.64
CA LEU A 136 -4.87 1.84 -9.70
C LEU A 136 -3.74 2.86 -9.82
N CYS A 137 -2.88 2.61 -10.81
CA CYS A 137 -1.75 3.48 -11.13
C CYS A 137 -1.66 3.82 -12.62
N PRO A 138 -2.31 4.91 -13.06
CA PRO A 138 -2.25 5.45 -14.42
C PRO A 138 -0.86 5.47 -15.06
N ILE A 139 0.17 5.91 -14.32
CA ILE A 139 1.55 6.03 -14.82
C ILE A 139 2.54 5.51 -13.79
N GLY A 140 3.27 4.41 -14.05
CA GLY A 140 4.22 3.93 -13.05
C GLY A 140 4.75 2.51 -13.21
N VAL A 141 5.29 1.99 -12.10
CA VAL A 141 5.79 0.61 -11.98
C VAL A 141 5.05 -0.12 -10.87
N ASN A 142 4.53 -1.31 -11.14
CA ASN A 142 3.96 -2.21 -10.14
C ASN A 142 4.76 -3.49 -10.02
N THR A 143 4.96 -3.93 -8.78
CA THR A 143 5.43 -5.27 -8.47
C THR A 143 4.49 -5.91 -7.46
N GLU A 144 3.74 -6.91 -7.91
CA GLU A 144 2.83 -7.66 -7.06
C GLU A 144 3.30 -9.11 -6.91
N LEU A 145 3.36 -9.60 -5.67
CA LEU A 145 3.61 -11.00 -5.38
C LEU A 145 2.50 -11.55 -4.48
N CYS A 146 1.69 -12.43 -5.06
CA CYS A 146 0.59 -13.09 -4.37
C CYS A 146 0.65 -14.60 -4.60
N ALA A 147 0.62 -15.44 -3.57
CA ALA A 147 0.63 -16.89 -3.81
C ALA A 147 -0.78 -17.40 -4.14
N ILE A 148 -1.78 -16.87 -3.43
CA ILE A 148 -3.19 -17.24 -3.53
C ILE A 148 -4.05 -15.99 -3.41
N GLY A 149 -4.73 -15.55 -4.47
CA GLY A 149 -5.52 -14.33 -4.33
C GLY A 149 -6.28 -13.81 -5.55
N VAL A 150 -6.79 -12.60 -5.39
CA VAL A 150 -7.46 -11.84 -6.46
C VAL A 150 -6.72 -10.52 -6.64
N ASN A 151 -6.19 -10.31 -7.84
CA ASN A 151 -5.45 -9.10 -8.18
C ASN A 151 -6.23 -8.32 -9.25
N THR A 152 -6.51 -7.05 -8.99
CA THR A 152 -7.18 -6.15 -9.92
C THR A 152 -6.31 -4.94 -10.16
N GLU A 153 -5.86 -4.76 -11.40
CA GLU A 153 -4.99 -3.66 -11.77
C GLU A 153 -5.53 -2.86 -12.95
N LEU A 154 -5.45 -1.54 -12.84
CA LEU A 154 -5.73 -0.63 -13.95
C LEU A 154 -4.57 0.37 -14.13
N ARG A 155 -3.84 0.19 -15.24
CA ARG A 155 -2.67 0.99 -15.59
C ARG A 155 -2.66 1.41 -17.06
N PRO A 156 -3.13 2.61 -17.42
CA PRO A 156 -2.93 3.20 -18.72
C PRO A 156 -1.50 3.11 -19.29
N ILE A 157 -0.48 3.44 -18.48
CA ILE A 157 0.93 3.51 -18.91
C ILE A 157 1.86 2.93 -17.83
N GLY A 158 2.70 1.93 -18.12
CA GLY A 158 3.66 1.47 -17.10
C GLY A 158 4.38 0.15 -17.32
N VAL A 159 5.07 -0.29 -16.28
CA VAL A 159 5.69 -1.62 -16.17
C VAL A 159 5.03 -2.40 -15.04
N LYS A 160 4.72 -3.67 -15.28
CA LYS A 160 4.15 -4.57 -14.30
C LYS A 160 4.99 -5.84 -14.17
N THR A 161 5.25 -6.25 -12.94
CA THR A 161 5.73 -7.59 -12.60
C THR A 161 4.73 -8.23 -11.66
N GLU A 162 4.19 -9.39 -12.03
CA GLU A 162 3.31 -10.15 -11.16
C GLU A 162 3.68 -11.63 -11.10
N LEU A 163 3.56 -12.20 -9.91
CA LEU A 163 3.58 -13.64 -9.69
C LEU A 163 2.36 -14.03 -8.85
N CYS A 164 1.41 -14.72 -9.49
CA CYS A 164 0.19 -15.27 -8.88
C CYS A 164 -0.11 -16.71 -9.32
N PRO A 165 0.45 -17.72 -8.63
CA PRO A 165 0.28 -19.14 -8.95
C PRO A 165 -1.19 -19.61 -8.94
N ILE A 166 -1.99 -19.16 -7.97
CA ILE A 166 -3.37 -19.60 -7.76
C ILE A 166 -4.25 -18.37 -7.54
N GLY A 167 -5.15 -18.04 -8.47
CA GLY A 167 -5.93 -16.82 -8.30
C GLY A 167 -6.70 -16.31 -9.51
N VAL A 168 -7.30 -15.13 -9.33
CA VAL A 168 -7.99 -14.37 -10.39
C VAL A 168 -7.25 -13.07 -10.62
N ASN A 169 -6.80 -12.84 -11.85
CA ASN A 169 -6.12 -11.60 -12.21
C ASN A 169 -6.95 -10.85 -13.25
N THR A 170 -7.26 -9.58 -12.98
CA THR A 170 -7.92 -8.67 -13.91
C THR A 170 -6.99 -7.50 -14.21
N GLU A 171 -6.68 -7.29 -15.48
CA GLU A 171 -5.74 -6.25 -15.87
C GLU A 171 -6.21 -5.41 -17.06
N LEU A 172 -5.94 -4.11 -16.97
CA LEU A 172 -6.09 -3.18 -18.08
C LEU A 172 -4.81 -2.34 -18.25
N CYS A 173 -4.02 -2.69 -19.27
CA CYS A 173 -2.80 -1.95 -19.63
C CYS A 173 -2.73 -1.66 -21.14
N PRO A 174 -3.18 -0.48 -21.61
CA PRO A 174 -3.13 -0.12 -23.01
C PRO A 174 -1.71 0.19 -23.51
N ILE A 175 -0.79 0.69 -22.66
CA ILE A 175 0.57 1.05 -23.09
C ILE A 175 1.60 0.62 -22.02
N GLY A 176 2.25 -0.53 -22.16
CA GLY A 176 3.23 -0.94 -21.14
C GLY A 176 3.93 -2.27 -21.39
N VAL A 177 4.78 -2.64 -20.44
CA VAL A 177 5.42 -3.95 -20.37
C VAL A 177 4.80 -4.71 -19.21
N ASN A 178 4.35 -5.93 -19.45
CA ASN A 178 3.82 -6.81 -18.42
C ASN A 178 4.61 -8.13 -18.40
N THR A 179 5.19 -8.46 -17.24
CA THR A 179 5.83 -9.73 -16.96
C THR A 179 5.05 -10.48 -15.89
N GLU A 180 4.36 -11.53 -16.31
CA GLU A 180 3.63 -12.44 -15.42
C GLU A 180 4.32 -13.80 -15.36
N HIS A 181 4.45 -14.36 -14.16
CA HIS A 181 4.92 -15.72 -13.96
C HIS A 181 3.84 -16.55 -13.25
N ARG A 182 3.37 -17.63 -13.90
CA ARG A 182 2.32 -18.51 -13.38
C ARG A 182 2.74 -19.98 -13.47
N PRO A 183 3.18 -20.61 -12.37
CA PRO A 183 3.35 -22.05 -12.32
C PRO A 183 1.98 -22.69 -12.02
N ASP A 184 1.35 -23.29 -13.04
CA ASP A 184 -0.04 -23.79 -13.06
C ASP A 184 -0.49 -24.63 -11.84
N PHE A 185 -1.71 -24.36 -11.32
CA PHE A 185 -2.89 -25.25 -11.23
C PHE A 185 -4.07 -24.41 -10.64
N HIS A 186 -5.15 -24.17 -11.42
CA HIS A 186 -6.38 -23.43 -11.04
C HIS A 186 -6.32 -21.89 -10.94
N ALA A 187 -6.01 -21.19 -12.04
CA ALA A 187 -5.97 -19.73 -12.01
C ALA A 187 -6.65 -19.11 -13.25
N LEU A 188 -7.56 -18.14 -13.06
CA LEU A 188 -8.31 -17.43 -14.11
C LEU A 188 -7.64 -16.07 -14.38
N SER A 189 -7.51 -15.65 -15.64
CA SER A 189 -6.95 -14.34 -16.01
C SER A 189 -7.82 -13.70 -17.09
N LEU A 190 -8.28 -12.47 -16.86
CA LEU A 190 -9.07 -11.68 -17.80
C LEU A 190 -8.27 -10.44 -18.19
N ARG A 191 -7.93 -10.33 -19.48
CA ARG A 191 -7.02 -9.28 -20.00
C ARG A 191 -7.69 -8.52 -21.14
N VAL A 192 -7.60 -7.19 -21.13
CA VAL A 192 -8.02 -6.33 -22.24
C VAL A 192 -6.84 -5.47 -22.67
N TYR A 193 -6.29 -5.75 -23.86
CA TYR A 193 -5.17 -5.02 -24.44
C TYR A 193 -5.59 -4.21 -25.67
N PHE A 194 -5.19 -2.93 -25.75
CA PHE A 194 -5.15 -2.16 -26.99
C PHE A 194 -3.68 -1.96 -27.39
N CYS A 195 -3.14 -2.87 -28.21
CA CYS A 195 -1.71 -2.89 -28.53
C CYS A 195 -1.34 -1.90 -29.64
N VAL A 196 -0.48 -0.91 -29.34
CA VAL A 196 0.32 -0.21 -30.36
C VAL A 196 1.70 -0.88 -30.42
N ARG A 197 1.98 -1.59 -31.53
CA ARG A 197 3.26 -2.29 -31.73
C ARG A 197 4.44 -1.30 -31.75
N LEU A 198 5.39 -1.46 -30.82
CA LEU A 198 6.78 -1.08 -31.03
C LEU A 198 7.60 -2.36 -31.26
N LYS A 199 8.32 -2.38 -32.38
CA LYS A 199 9.05 -3.56 -32.90
C LYS A 199 10.21 -3.97 -31.98
N ASP A 200 10.43 -5.29 -31.96
CA ASP A 200 11.65 -6.04 -31.58
C ASP A 200 11.98 -6.22 -30.09
N PHE A 201 11.62 -7.38 -29.52
CA PHE A 201 12.53 -8.53 -29.40
C PHE A 201 11.77 -9.82 -28.99
N ARG A 202 12.09 -10.91 -29.68
CA ARG A 202 11.59 -12.30 -29.58
C ARG A 202 10.79 -12.72 -28.32
N GLN A 203 9.47 -12.76 -28.46
CA GLN A 203 8.65 -13.97 -28.26
C GLN A 203 7.28 -13.74 -28.92
N GLN A 204 6.97 -14.60 -29.88
CA GLN A 204 5.70 -14.59 -30.60
C GLN A 204 4.60 -15.10 -29.68
N SER A 205 3.59 -14.27 -29.44
CA SER A 205 2.23 -14.75 -29.21
C SER A 205 1.28 -13.90 -30.03
N ILE A 206 0.48 -14.61 -30.82
CA ILE A 206 -0.35 -14.12 -31.91
C ILE A 206 -1.53 -13.33 -31.32
N CYS A 207 -1.65 -12.05 -31.68
CA CYS A 207 -2.89 -11.31 -31.50
C CYS A 207 -3.95 -11.91 -32.42
N THR A 208 -5.07 -12.34 -31.85
CA THR A 208 -6.32 -12.56 -32.60
C THR A 208 -7.29 -11.45 -32.21
#